data_AF-A0A7X3WU04-F1
#
_entry.id   AF-A0A7X3WU04-F1
#
_cell.length_a   1.000
_cell.length_b   1.000
_cell.length_c   1.000
_cell.angle_alpha   90.00
_cell.angle_beta   90.00
_cell.angle_gamma   90.00
#
_symmetry.space_group_name_H-M   'P 1'
#
loop_
_entity.id
_entity.type
_entity.pdbx_description
1 polymer ?
#
loop_
_entity_poly.entity_id
_entity_poly.type
_entity_poly.pdbx_seq_one_letter_code
_entity_poly.pdbx_strand_id
1 'polypeptide(L)'
;MRRFFFTTFLLNAALILTVCAQDNTKVGLPEGAIARLGKGGINIMRFSPDGTRLAVGTDIGVWLYDVPDGKETALFTEHPGQVNALAFSTDGKVLASGGFNNPDISQKLS
;
A
#
# COMPACT_ATOMS: atom_id res chain seq x y z
N MET A 1 -42.33 6.40 12.12
CA MET A 1 -41.68 5.11 11.75
C MET A 1 -40.62 5.28 10.65
N ARG A 2 -39.65 6.19 10.83
CA ARG A 2 -38.65 6.52 9.77
C ARG A 2 -37.22 6.70 10.26
N ARG A 3 -36.93 6.30 11.51
CA ARG A 3 -35.59 6.46 12.13
C ARG A 3 -34.83 5.14 12.32
N PHE A 4 -35.47 3.98 12.10
CA PHE A 4 -34.85 2.66 12.30
C PHE A 4 -34.22 2.03 11.04
N PHE A 5 -34.68 2.41 9.83
CA PHE A 5 -34.13 1.86 8.58
C PHE A 5 -32.76 2.45 8.21
N PHE A 6 -32.50 3.71 8.60
CA PHE A 6 -31.25 4.39 8.24
C PHE A 6 -30.07 3.86 9.06
N THR A 7 -30.26 3.56 10.34
CA THR A 7 -29.20 3.06 11.22
C THR A 7 -28.83 1.62 10.90
N THR A 8 -29.80 0.76 10.56
CA THR A 8 -29.52 -0.61 10.09
C THR A 8 -28.90 -0.64 8.70
N PHE A 9 -29.27 0.28 7.80
CA PHE A 9 -28.60 0.43 6.50
C PHE A 9 -27.15 0.89 6.65
N LEU A 10 -26.89 1.88 7.52
CA LEU A 10 -25.52 2.33 7.83
C LEU A 10 -24.70 1.22 8.51
N LEU A 11 -25.30 0.44 9.42
CA LEU A 11 -24.62 -0.69 10.07
C LEU A 11 -24.33 -1.82 9.08
N ASN A 12 -25.26 -2.12 8.16
CA ASN A 12 -25.04 -3.11 7.09
C ASN A 12 -24.01 -2.61 6.07
N ALA A 13 -24.04 -1.34 5.67
CA ALA A 13 -23.06 -0.75 4.77
C ALA A 13 -21.66 -0.74 5.42
N ALA A 14 -21.55 -0.40 6.71
CA ALA A 14 -20.30 -0.51 7.46
C ALA A 14 -19.83 -1.97 7.58
N LEU A 15 -20.74 -2.92 7.77
CA LEU A 15 -20.42 -4.36 7.82
C LEU A 15 -19.94 -4.87 6.45
N ILE A 16 -20.59 -4.48 5.35
CA ILE A 16 -20.18 -4.83 3.98
C ILE A 16 -18.82 -4.22 3.63
N LEU A 17 -18.58 -2.95 4.00
CA LEU A 17 -17.27 -2.31 3.84
C LEU A 17 -16.17 -3.04 4.62
N THR A 18 -16.50 -3.58 5.79
CA THR A 18 -15.57 -4.38 6.60
C THR A 18 -15.30 -5.76 5.97
N VAL A 19 -16.31 -6.37 5.34
CA VAL A 19 -16.18 -7.69 4.67
C VAL A 19 -15.39 -7.58 3.35
N CYS A 20 -15.58 -6.53 2.55
CA CYS A 20 -14.75 -6.33 1.35
C CYS A 20 -13.33 -5.83 1.66
N ALA A 21 -13.08 -5.41 2.90
CA ALA A 21 -11.77 -5.02 3.41
C ALA A 21 -11.13 -6.13 4.29
N GLN A 22 -11.52 -7.39 4.14
CA GLN A 22 -10.73 -8.47 4.75
C GLN A 22 -9.33 -8.46 4.12
N ASP A 23 -8.35 -8.12 4.96
CA ASP A 23 -6.93 -8.17 4.68
C ASP A 23 -6.49 -9.63 4.54
N ASN A 24 -6.60 -10.13 3.31
CA ASN A 24 -6.29 -11.51 2.95
C ASN A 24 -4.77 -11.77 2.84
N THR A 25 -3.92 -10.83 3.27
CA THR A 25 -2.46 -10.88 3.07
C THR A 25 -1.81 -12.09 3.73
N LYS A 26 -2.46 -12.73 4.72
CA LYS A 26 -1.94 -13.87 5.46
C LYS A 26 -2.65 -15.22 5.23
N VAL A 27 -3.78 -15.25 4.52
CA VAL A 27 -4.56 -16.50 4.35
C VAL A 27 -3.89 -17.44 3.35
N GLY A 28 -3.53 -18.65 3.78
CA GLY A 28 -2.94 -19.67 2.90
C GLY A 28 -1.57 -19.25 2.32
N LEU A 29 -0.76 -18.54 3.10
CA LEU A 29 0.64 -18.31 2.75
C LEU A 29 1.40 -19.65 2.77
N PRO A 30 2.33 -19.88 1.82
CA PRO A 30 3.24 -21.01 1.90
C PRO A 30 4.12 -20.91 3.15
N GLU A 31 4.65 -22.04 3.61
CA GLU A 31 5.52 -22.10 4.77
C GLU A 31 6.71 -21.14 4.61
N GLY A 32 6.96 -20.31 5.63
CA GLY A 32 8.02 -19.30 5.62
C GLY A 32 7.67 -17.96 4.95
N ALA A 33 6.53 -17.83 4.25
CA ALA A 33 6.07 -16.54 3.74
C ALA A 33 5.34 -15.73 4.83
N ILE A 34 5.61 -14.43 4.91
CA ILE A 34 5.12 -13.56 5.98
C ILE A 34 4.00 -12.60 5.55
N ALA A 35 3.90 -12.28 4.25
CA ALA A 35 2.84 -11.46 3.68
C ALA A 35 2.75 -11.59 2.14
N ARG A 36 1.59 -11.26 1.58
CA ARG A 36 1.44 -10.89 0.17
C ARG A 36 1.70 -9.40 0.03
N LEU A 37 2.57 -9.03 -0.91
CA LEU A 37 2.98 -7.65 -1.15
C LEU A 37 2.28 -7.09 -2.38
N GLY A 38 2.03 -5.79 -2.37
CA GLY A 38 1.40 -5.06 -3.46
C GLY A 38 -0.09 -5.38 -3.64
N LYS A 39 -0.85 -4.37 -4.04
CA LYS A 39 -2.14 -4.55 -4.71
C LYS A 39 -1.98 -3.97 -6.12
N GLY A 40 -2.29 -4.75 -7.15
CA GLY A 40 -1.99 -4.44 -8.55
C GLY A 40 -0.69 -5.07 -9.08
N GLY A 41 -0.34 -4.80 -10.35
CA GLY A 41 0.88 -5.29 -10.97
C GLY A 41 2.12 -4.67 -10.30
N ILE A 42 3.02 -5.49 -9.80
CA ILE A 42 4.26 -5.04 -9.14
C ILE A 42 5.34 -4.85 -10.21
N ASN A 43 5.92 -3.66 -10.25
CA ASN A 43 6.95 -3.29 -11.23
C ASN A 43 8.34 -3.18 -10.61
N ILE A 44 8.45 -2.75 -9.35
CA ILE A 44 9.74 -2.53 -8.68
C ILE A 44 9.61 -2.67 -7.16
N MET A 45 10.70 -3.07 -6.49
CA MET A 45 10.78 -3.17 -5.04
C MET A 45 12.14 -2.69 -4.53
N ARG A 46 12.20 -2.12 -3.33
CA ARG A 46 13.45 -1.72 -2.67
C ARG A 46 13.33 -1.78 -1.15
N PHE A 47 14.33 -2.35 -0.48
CA PHE A 47 14.46 -2.27 0.99
C PHE A 47 15.03 -0.93 1.44
N SER A 48 14.66 -0.49 2.64
CA SER A 48 15.39 0.56 3.35
C SER A 48 16.80 0.09 3.74
N PRO A 49 17.76 1.01 3.96
CA PRO A 49 19.14 0.63 4.28
C PRO A 49 19.29 -0.20 5.56
N ASP A 50 18.41 0.03 6.53
CA ASP A 50 18.31 -0.73 7.79
C ASP A 50 17.54 -2.04 7.66
N GLY A 51 16.95 -2.32 6.48
CA GLY A 51 16.18 -3.53 6.20
C GLY A 51 14.84 -3.62 6.90
N THR A 52 14.41 -2.58 7.63
CA THR A 52 13.16 -2.60 8.40
C THR A 52 11.94 -2.35 7.53
N ARG A 53 12.10 -1.70 6.38
CA ARG A 53 11.01 -1.32 5.47
C ARG A 53 11.24 -1.83 4.06
N LEU A 54 10.13 -2.11 3.38
CA LEU A 54 10.11 -2.48 1.97
C LEU A 54 9.13 -1.59 1.21
N ALA A 55 9.64 -0.87 0.21
CA ALA A 55 8.82 -0.13 -0.73
C ALA A 55 8.53 -0.98 -1.96
N VAL A 56 7.28 -1.01 -2.40
CA VAL A 56 6.79 -1.81 -3.53
C VAL A 56 6.01 -0.89 -4.47
N GLY A 57 6.57 -0.64 -5.65
CA GLY A 57 5.93 0.12 -6.70
C GLY A 57 4.99 -0.77 -7.51
N THR A 58 3.73 -0.37 -7.60
CA THR A 58 2.69 -1.04 -8.41
C THR A 58 2.02 -0.05 -9.35
N ASP A 59 1.15 -0.56 -10.22
CA ASP A 59 0.30 0.28 -11.08
C ASP A 59 -0.70 1.15 -10.28
N ILE A 60 -0.87 0.90 -8.98
CA ILE A 60 -1.74 1.68 -8.08
C ILE A 60 -0.97 2.82 -7.39
N GLY A 61 0.35 2.66 -7.24
CA GLY A 61 1.20 3.57 -6.49
C GLY A 61 2.31 2.84 -5.75
N VAL A 62 2.89 3.48 -4.74
CA VAL A 62 3.96 2.89 -3.92
C VAL A 62 3.41 2.45 -2.58
N TRP A 63 3.43 1.15 -2.32
CA TRP A 63 3.12 0.57 -1.01
C TRP A 63 4.38 0.54 -0.14
N LEU A 64 4.23 0.80 1.16
CA LEU A 64 5.29 0.66 2.15
C LEU A 64 4.92 -0.43 3.16
N TYR A 65 5.83 -1.37 3.39
CA TYR A 65 5.66 -2.46 4.33
C TYR A 65 6.70 -2.40 5.44
N ASP A 66 6.30 -2.78 6.65
CA ASP A 66 7.20 -3.18 7.72
C ASP A 66 7.61 -4.64 7.50
N VAL A 67 8.91 -4.90 7.50
CA VAL A 67 9.49 -6.20 7.11
C VAL A 67 9.31 -7.28 8.18
N PRO A 68 9.47 -7.03 9.49
CA PRO A 68 9.38 -8.08 10.52
C PRO A 68 8.04 -8.81 10.56
N ASP A 69 6.93 -8.11 10.29
CA ASP A 69 5.57 -8.68 10.36
C ASP A 69 4.81 -8.64 9.03
N GLY A 70 5.44 -8.11 7.98
CA GLY A 70 4.88 -7.95 6.63
C GLY A 70 3.73 -6.94 6.57
N LYS A 71 3.62 -6.05 7.56
CA LYS A 71 2.46 -5.16 7.70
C LYS A 71 2.53 -4.00 6.70
N GLU A 72 1.42 -3.75 6.04
CA GLU A 72 1.23 -2.55 5.23
C GLU A 72 1.15 -1.30 6.13
N THR A 73 2.00 -0.31 5.85
CA THR A 73 2.11 0.92 6.64
C THR A 73 1.67 2.16 5.90
N ALA A 74 1.80 2.18 4.57
CA ALA A 74 1.36 3.32 3.75
C ALA A 74 1.11 2.92 2.29
N LEU A 75 0.32 3.73 1.60
CA LEU A 75 0.17 3.77 0.15
C LEU A 75 0.33 5.21 -0.34
N PHE A 76 1.23 5.42 -1.30
CA PHE A 76 1.44 6.69 -1.98
C PHE A 76 0.87 6.61 -3.42
N THR A 77 -0.32 7.18 -3.64
CA THR A 77 -1.04 7.18 -4.94
C THR A 77 -0.71 8.36 -5.85
N GLU A 78 0.19 9.23 -5.39
CA GLU A 78 0.69 10.43 -6.06
C GLU A 78 1.24 10.17 -7.48
N HIS A 79 1.61 8.92 -7.77
CA HIS A 79 2.06 8.46 -9.08
C HIS A 79 0.95 7.61 -9.73
N PRO A 80 0.02 8.19 -10.51
CA PRO A 80 -1.07 7.45 -11.15
C PRO A 80 -0.62 6.59 -12.35
N GLY A 81 0.65 6.17 -12.38
CA GLY A 81 1.28 5.45 -13.48
C GLY A 81 2.38 4.52 -13.01
N GLN A 82 3.09 3.90 -13.97
CA GLN A 82 4.11 2.91 -13.66
C GLN A 82 5.28 3.52 -12.89
N VAL A 83 5.46 3.05 -11.64
CA VAL A 83 6.64 3.36 -10.83
C VAL A 83 7.83 2.57 -11.38
N ASN A 84 8.82 3.29 -11.91
CA ASN A 84 10.00 2.72 -12.57
C ASN A 84 11.26 2.85 -11.71
N ALA A 85 11.25 3.74 -10.73
CA ALA A 85 12.36 3.98 -9.83
C ALA A 85 11.86 4.17 -8.40
N LEU A 86 12.57 3.53 -7.46
CA LEU A 86 12.46 3.76 -6.03
C LEU A 86 13.87 3.93 -5.49
N ALA A 87 14.06 4.81 -4.50
CA ALA A 87 15.32 4.96 -3.77
C ALA A 87 15.08 5.45 -2.34
N PHE A 88 15.52 4.68 -1.35
CA PHE A 88 15.62 5.19 0.01
C PHE A 88 16.86 6.07 0.16
N SER A 89 16.77 7.14 0.95
CA SER A 89 17.92 7.85 1.49
C SER A 89 18.76 6.92 2.37
N THR A 90 20.04 7.24 2.55
CA THR A 90 20.97 6.42 3.33
C THR A 90 20.57 6.31 4.80
N ASP A 91 19.89 7.33 5.34
CA ASP A 91 19.30 7.31 6.68
C ASP A 91 17.91 6.65 6.74
N GLY A 92 17.39 6.18 5.60
CA GLY A 92 16.09 5.53 5.44
C GLY A 92 14.88 6.45 5.61
N LYS A 93 15.04 7.73 5.94
CA LYS A 93 13.90 8.60 6.28
C LYS A 93 13.09 9.04 5.06
N VAL A 94 13.74 9.14 3.91
CA VAL A 94 13.14 9.61 2.67
C VAL A 94 13.09 8.46 1.68
N LEU A 95 11.95 8.32 1.01
CA LEU A 95 11.78 7.46 -0.16
C LEU A 95 11.49 8.35 -1.36
N ALA A 96 12.43 8.37 -2.31
CA ALA A 96 12.20 8.95 -3.63
C ALA A 96 11.55 7.90 -4.53
N SER A 97 10.54 8.30 -5.29
CA SER A 97 9.90 7.50 -6.32
C SER A 97 9.84 8.28 -7.63
N GLY A 98 9.93 7.56 -8.75
CA GLY A 98 9.84 8.13 -10.09
C GLY A 98 9.19 7.14 -11.04
N GLY A 99 8.33 7.64 -11.92
CA GLY A 99 7.58 6.85 -12.88
C GLY A 99 7.29 7.63 -14.15
N PHE A 100 6.95 6.93 -15.23
CA PHE A 100 6.57 7.58 -16.49
C PHE A 100 5.04 7.61 -16.67
N ASN A 101 4.56 8.79 -17.09
CA ASN A 101 3.23 9.16 -17.62
C ASN A 101 2.09 9.51 -16.62
N ASN A 102 1.47 10.71 -16.53
CA ASN A 102 1.68 12.11 -17.01
C ASN A 102 0.54 13.05 -16.46
N PRO A 103 0.58 14.42 -16.40
CA PRO A 103 1.69 15.39 -16.33
C PRO A 103 1.83 16.05 -14.94
N ASP A 104 2.97 16.69 -14.70
CA ASP A 104 3.25 17.64 -13.62
C ASP A 104 2.75 17.32 -12.20
N ILE A 105 3.55 16.59 -11.42
CA ILE A 105 3.70 16.91 -9.99
C ILE A 105 5.01 16.33 -9.44
N SER A 106 5.94 17.21 -9.12
CA SER A 106 7.14 16.88 -8.36
C SER A 106 6.74 16.76 -6.88
N GLN A 107 6.79 15.57 -6.30
CA GLN A 107 6.44 15.34 -4.90
C GLN A 107 7.71 15.21 -4.04
N LYS A 108 7.84 16.09 -3.04
CA LYS A 108 8.84 16.02 -1.96
C LYS A 108 8.08 15.69 -0.69
N LEU A 109 8.25 14.47 -0.18
CA LEU A 109 7.69 14.08 1.12
C LEU A 109 8.54 14.74 2.22
N SER A 110 7.90 15.56 3.05
CA SER A 110 8.43 16.09 4.32
C SER A 110 8.09 15.16 5.48
#